data_AF-X6P401-F1
#
_entry.id   AF-X6P401-F1
#
_cell.length_a   1.000
_cell.length_b   1.000
_cell.length_c   1.000
_cell.angle_alpha   90.00
_cell.angle_beta   90.00
_cell.angle_gamma   90.00
#
_symmetry.space_group_name_H-M   'P 1'
#
loop_
_entity.id
_entity.type
_entity.pdbx_description
1 polymer ?
#
loop_
_entity_poly.entity_id
_entity_poly.type
_entity_poly.pdbx_seq_one_letter_code
_entity_poly.pdbx_strand_id
1 'polypeptide(L)'
;MSAAEDEKISKSKTGLSPVFVEQSCFDKKWILQLNQPEQIENFICLICKKIVNNPIEINCPQHQDMDESLIVGEKCLKQFLNDNNNTCPVQPHNGCSYSQNRSVKVHIGALKVNCPLQFEQDSQTTTQGLQQEGEGNETVICNFNGKIKDLNDHLHNACPLKLLDCLYKLFGCEYSYPERKFHFDLVMKFVNSSQEAIHNYQEENKQLKLQLNEKDEILKLKQKESENTIQKIERESQQELLKLCANIEMMKKDFIEKEKHYNESIKLLQEKMTNFPTKKREKIMTISHLLISNILLLFLLICF
;
A
#
# COMPACT_ATOMS: atom_id res chain seq x y z
N MET A 1 5.92 -12.55 -15.74
CA MET A 1 6.10 -13.41 -14.56
C MET A 1 7.14 -12.75 -13.67
N SER A 2 6.86 -12.76 -12.35
CA SER A 2 7.65 -12.18 -11.24
C SER A 2 7.51 -10.67 -11.05
N ALA A 3 7.25 -10.12 -9.87
CA ALA A 3 6.62 -10.55 -8.63
C ALA A 3 6.30 -9.23 -7.89
N ALA A 4 5.12 -9.12 -7.30
CA ALA A 4 4.69 -7.97 -6.53
C ALA A 4 5.35 -7.98 -5.14
N GLU A 5 5.77 -6.82 -4.65
CA GLU A 5 6.05 -6.60 -3.24
C GLU A 5 5.13 -5.47 -2.76
N ASP A 6 3.95 -5.88 -2.27
CA ASP A 6 3.06 -5.04 -1.47
C ASP A 6 3.62 -4.98 -0.04
N GLU A 7 4.07 -3.80 0.37
CA GLU A 7 4.52 -3.50 1.72
C GLU A 7 3.32 -3.48 2.68
N LYS A 8 3.08 -4.62 3.32
CA LYS A 8 2.04 -4.80 4.34
C LYS A 8 2.44 -4.11 5.63
N ILE A 9 2.03 -2.85 5.80
CA ILE A 9 2.11 -2.13 7.08
C ILE A 9 1.19 -2.83 8.09
N SER A 10 1.79 -3.58 9.03
CA SER A 10 1.11 -4.15 10.18
C SER A 10 0.75 -3.06 11.19
N LYS A 11 -0.47 -2.51 11.10
CA LYS A 11 -1.03 -1.67 12.16
C LYS A 11 -1.37 -2.55 13.37
N SER A 12 -0.49 -2.58 14.36
CA SER A 12 -0.76 -3.07 15.70
C SER A 12 -1.90 -2.26 16.32
N LYS A 13 -3.07 -2.89 16.48
CA LYS A 13 -4.17 -2.32 17.27
C LYS A 13 -3.82 -2.44 18.75
N THR A 14 -3.07 -1.47 19.27
CA THR A 14 -2.98 -1.24 20.72
C THR A 14 -4.02 -0.18 21.08
N GLY A 15 -5.27 -0.61 21.19
CA GLY A 15 -6.30 0.20 21.84
C GLY A 15 -5.91 0.33 23.31
N LEU A 16 -5.35 1.48 23.69
CA LEU A 16 -5.06 1.80 25.08
C LEU A 16 -6.39 1.94 25.81
N SER A 17 -6.81 0.84 26.43
CA SER A 17 -7.84 0.80 27.48
C SER A 17 -7.42 1.75 28.61
N PRO A 18 -8.36 2.43 29.31
CA PRO A 18 -8.02 3.28 30.45
C PRO A 18 -7.12 2.50 31.42
N VAL A 19 -5.87 2.97 31.54
CA VAL A 19 -4.74 2.29 32.19
C VAL A 19 -5.01 1.88 33.65
N PHE A 20 -6.07 2.42 34.26
CA PHE A 20 -6.43 2.23 35.66
C PHE A 20 -6.81 0.80 36.06
N VAL A 21 -7.49 0.04 35.20
CA VAL A 21 -8.06 -1.26 35.63
C VAL A 21 -7.15 -2.44 35.32
N GLU A 22 -6.31 -2.31 34.30
CA GLU A 22 -5.67 -3.47 33.72
C GLU A 22 -4.29 -3.78 34.30
N GLN A 23 -3.58 -2.86 34.95
CA GLN A 23 -2.11 -3.02 35.05
C GLN A 23 -1.49 -3.19 36.44
N SER A 24 -2.13 -2.77 37.53
CA SER A 24 -1.54 -2.88 38.88
C SER A 24 -2.54 -3.19 39.98
N CYS A 25 -2.01 -3.48 41.18
CA CYS A 25 -2.77 -3.48 42.43
C CYS A 25 -3.37 -2.10 42.71
N PHE A 26 -4.49 -2.06 43.44
CA PHE A 26 -5.29 -0.87 43.72
C PHE A 26 -4.71 -0.04 44.87
N ASP A 27 -4.78 1.29 44.76
CA ASP A 27 -4.34 2.17 45.84
C ASP A 27 -5.20 1.98 47.11
N LYS A 28 -4.53 1.82 48.26
CA LYS A 28 -5.19 1.61 49.55
C LYS A 28 -6.06 2.80 49.94
N LYS A 29 -5.64 4.04 49.65
CA LYS A 29 -6.35 5.27 50.05
C LYS A 29 -7.72 5.36 49.38
N TRP A 30 -7.79 4.97 48.11
CA TRP A 30 -9.03 4.97 47.34
C TRP A 30 -10.05 3.97 47.89
N ILE A 31 -9.62 2.75 48.21
CA ILE A 31 -10.50 1.71 48.74
C ILE A 31 -10.94 2.01 50.18
N LEU A 32 -10.07 2.59 51.01
CA LEU A 32 -10.38 2.96 52.39
C LEU A 32 -11.48 4.03 52.52
N GLN A 33 -11.84 4.74 51.45
CA GLN A 33 -12.92 5.73 51.52
C GLN A 33 -14.27 5.11 51.91
N LEU A 34 -14.52 3.86 51.53
CA LEU A 34 -15.81 3.19 51.71
C LEU A 34 -15.73 1.85 52.46
N ASN A 35 -14.54 1.43 52.90
CA ASN A 35 -14.34 0.16 53.61
C ASN A 35 -13.50 0.37 54.85
N GLN A 36 -13.70 -0.48 55.85
CA GLN A 36 -12.93 -0.43 57.10
C GLN A 36 -11.51 -1.01 56.90
N PRO A 37 -10.48 -0.50 57.60
CA PRO A 37 -9.12 -1.01 57.49
C PRO A 37 -8.99 -2.53 57.69
N GLU A 38 -9.74 -3.08 58.65
CA GLU A 38 -9.72 -4.50 59.01
C GLU A 38 -10.28 -5.38 57.87
N GLN A 39 -11.15 -4.83 57.03
CA GLN A 39 -11.73 -5.55 55.89
C GLN A 39 -10.72 -5.73 54.75
N ILE A 40 -9.66 -4.91 54.70
CA ILE A 40 -8.73 -4.88 53.56
C ILE A 40 -7.31 -5.29 53.92
N GLU A 41 -7.00 -5.43 55.22
CA GLU A 41 -5.66 -5.78 55.72
C GLU A 41 -5.15 -7.10 55.14
N ASN A 42 -6.03 -8.10 55.05
CA ASN A 42 -5.72 -9.41 54.47
C ASN A 42 -5.61 -9.42 52.93
N PHE A 43 -5.82 -8.27 52.27
CA PHE A 43 -5.77 -8.15 50.81
C PHE A 43 -4.58 -7.31 50.34
N ILE A 44 -3.59 -7.07 51.20
CA ILE A 44 -2.39 -6.30 50.86
C ILE A 44 -1.42 -7.20 50.07
N CYS A 45 -1.05 -6.78 48.87
CA CYS A 45 -0.05 -7.44 48.06
C CYS A 45 1.32 -7.39 48.74
N LEU A 46 1.97 -8.55 48.93
CA LEU A 46 3.28 -8.63 49.58
C LEU A 46 4.37 -7.81 48.88
N ILE A 47 4.28 -7.64 47.56
CA ILE A 47 5.32 -7.00 46.74
C ILE A 47 5.16 -5.47 46.74
N CYS A 48 3.99 -4.97 46.31
CA CYS A 48 3.80 -3.53 46.12
C CYS A 48 3.08 -2.82 47.27
N LYS A 49 2.70 -3.56 48.32
CA LYS A 49 2.02 -3.06 49.54
C LYS A 49 0.70 -2.31 49.29
N LYS A 50 0.08 -2.56 48.13
CA LYS A 50 -1.23 -2.05 47.69
C LYS A 50 -2.30 -3.14 47.78
N ILE A 51 -3.57 -2.79 47.64
CA ILE A 51 -4.66 -3.80 47.65
C ILE A 51 -4.59 -4.62 46.38
N VAL A 52 -4.53 -5.94 46.53
CA VAL A 52 -4.23 -6.85 45.45
C VAL A 52 -5.29 -6.81 44.34
N ASN A 53 -4.84 -6.70 43.10
CA ASN A 53 -5.67 -6.86 41.91
C ASN A 53 -5.35 -8.21 41.27
N ASN A 54 -6.39 -8.99 40.98
CA ASN A 54 -6.30 -10.36 40.49
C ASN A 54 -5.36 -11.23 41.36
N PRO A 55 -5.82 -11.59 42.58
CA PRO A 55 -4.99 -12.20 43.61
C PRO A 55 -4.49 -13.60 43.23
N ILE A 56 -3.23 -13.83 43.58
CA ILE A 56 -2.54 -15.12 43.55
C ILE A 56 -2.00 -15.38 44.96
N GLU A 57 -2.05 -16.63 45.38
CA GLU A 57 -1.49 -17.08 46.65
C GLU A 57 -0.23 -17.91 46.41
N ILE A 58 0.82 -17.61 47.17
CA ILE A 58 2.09 -18.32 47.12
C ILE A 58 2.00 -19.56 48.00
N ASN A 59 2.14 -20.73 47.40
CA ASN A 59 1.95 -22.04 48.03
C ASN A 59 3.25 -22.86 47.96
N CYS A 60 4.38 -22.22 48.24
CA CYS A 60 5.68 -22.89 48.24
C CYS A 60 5.76 -23.83 49.46
N PRO A 61 6.26 -25.07 49.32
CA PRO A 61 6.45 -25.99 50.45
C PRO A 61 7.29 -25.39 51.59
N GLN A 62 8.22 -24.49 51.25
CA GLN A 62 9.08 -23.76 52.19
C GLN A 62 8.30 -22.80 53.11
N HIS A 63 7.04 -22.52 52.81
CA HIS A 63 6.21 -21.53 53.52
C HIS A 63 4.91 -22.14 54.06
N GLN A 64 4.82 -23.48 54.13
CA GLN A 64 3.61 -24.18 54.54
C GLN A 64 3.23 -23.94 56.01
N ASP A 65 4.22 -23.66 56.86
CA ASP A 65 4.04 -23.42 58.30
C ASP A 65 3.82 -21.94 58.64
N MET A 66 3.67 -21.06 57.64
CA MET A 66 3.38 -19.65 57.89
C MET A 66 1.87 -19.47 58.09
N ASP A 67 1.48 -18.95 59.26
CA ASP A 67 0.07 -18.66 59.59
C ASP A 67 -0.51 -17.47 58.77
N GLU A 68 0.34 -16.74 58.05
CA GLU A 68 -0.04 -15.55 57.28
C GLU A 68 -0.39 -15.88 55.83
N SER A 69 -1.42 -15.23 55.30
CA SER A 69 -1.82 -15.40 53.90
C SER A 69 -0.84 -14.71 52.95
N LEU A 70 -0.17 -15.48 52.09
CA LEU A 70 0.86 -14.98 51.18
C LEU A 70 0.27 -14.52 49.84
N ILE A 71 -0.52 -13.46 49.88
CA ILE A 71 -1.26 -12.96 48.71
C ILE A 71 -0.45 -11.90 47.94
N VAL A 72 -0.40 -12.06 46.62
CA VAL A 72 0.27 -11.16 45.68
C VAL A 72 -0.60 -10.90 44.45
N GLY A 73 -0.41 -9.75 43.80
CA GLY A 73 -1.08 -9.46 42.54
C GLY A 73 -0.43 -10.24 41.41
N GLU A 74 -1.23 -10.83 40.52
CA GLU A 74 -0.70 -11.65 39.41
C GLU A 74 0.39 -10.93 38.61
N LYS A 75 0.17 -9.65 38.26
CA LYS A 75 1.16 -8.86 37.53
C LYS A 75 2.39 -8.53 38.35
N CYS A 76 2.22 -8.21 39.64
CA CYS A 76 3.33 -7.94 40.54
C CYS A 76 4.24 -9.18 40.67
N LEU A 77 3.64 -10.36 40.83
CA LEU A 77 4.41 -11.61 40.93
C LEU A 77 5.14 -11.92 39.63
N LYS A 78 4.47 -11.84 38.47
CA LYS A 78 5.12 -12.07 37.16
C LYS A 78 6.29 -11.12 36.93
N GLN A 79 6.12 -9.84 37.20
CA GLN A 79 7.19 -8.85 37.07
C GLN A 79 8.36 -9.18 38.00
N PHE A 80 8.07 -9.46 39.27
CA PHE A 80 9.09 -9.78 40.26
C PHE A 80 9.89 -11.04 39.87
N LEU A 81 9.23 -12.11 39.44
CA LEU A 81 9.90 -13.34 39.04
C LEU A 81 10.81 -13.13 37.82
N ASN A 82 10.36 -12.34 36.83
CA ASN A 82 11.17 -11.98 35.67
C ASN A 82 12.42 -11.20 36.06
N ASP A 83 12.28 -10.25 36.98
CA ASP A 83 13.37 -9.36 37.41
C ASP A 83 14.35 -10.05 38.38
N ASN A 84 13.95 -11.15 39.01
CA ASN A 84 14.70 -11.82 40.09
C ASN A 84 14.98 -13.31 39.81
N ASN A 85 15.16 -13.70 38.54
CA ASN A 85 15.54 -15.07 38.13
C ASN A 85 14.62 -16.16 38.73
N ASN A 86 13.30 -15.92 38.76
CA ASN A 86 12.30 -16.81 39.34
C ASN A 86 12.48 -17.11 40.85
N THR A 87 13.17 -16.23 41.57
CA THR A 87 13.31 -16.32 43.04
C THR A 87 12.00 -15.94 43.72
N CYS A 88 11.58 -16.72 44.73
CA CYS A 88 10.37 -16.44 45.51
C CYS A 88 10.46 -15.09 46.27
N PRO A 89 9.40 -14.26 46.26
CA PRO A 89 9.39 -12.95 46.93
C PRO A 89 9.29 -13.02 48.46
N VAL A 90 9.01 -14.19 49.04
CA VAL A 90 8.90 -14.39 50.50
C VAL A 90 10.28 -14.73 51.08
N GLN A 91 10.95 -15.72 50.52
CA GLN A 91 12.33 -16.10 50.88
C GLN A 91 13.07 -16.64 49.65
N PRO A 92 14.38 -16.41 49.49
CA PRO A 92 15.12 -16.90 48.34
C PRO A 92 15.12 -18.43 48.22
N HIS A 93 14.41 -18.93 47.21
CA HIS A 93 14.52 -20.30 46.71
C HIS A 93 14.07 -20.34 45.25
N ASN A 94 14.50 -21.38 44.52
CA ASN A 94 14.10 -21.60 43.13
C ASN A 94 12.70 -22.22 43.08
N GLY A 95 11.97 -21.95 41.99
CA GLY A 95 10.70 -22.61 41.70
C GLY A 95 9.55 -22.16 42.58
N CYS A 96 9.27 -20.85 42.61
CA CYS A 96 8.11 -20.29 43.30
C CYS A 96 6.82 -20.96 42.82
N SER A 97 6.13 -21.67 43.72
CA SER A 97 4.82 -22.28 43.48
C SER A 97 3.71 -21.32 43.91
N TYR A 98 2.71 -21.14 43.06
CA TYR A 98 1.60 -20.24 43.31
C TYR A 98 0.33 -20.67 42.58
N SER A 99 -0.83 -20.26 43.10
CA SER A 99 -2.13 -20.60 42.49
C SER A 99 -3.14 -19.47 42.62
N GLN A 100 -4.17 -19.49 41.77
CA GLN A 100 -5.24 -18.49 41.84
C GLN A 100 -6.13 -18.74 43.05
N ASN A 101 -6.29 -17.73 43.89
CA ASN A 101 -7.20 -17.80 45.03
C ASN A 101 -8.57 -17.19 44.67
N ARG A 102 -9.51 -18.05 44.27
CA ARG A 102 -10.87 -17.64 43.87
C ARG A 102 -11.64 -16.98 45.02
N SER A 103 -11.47 -17.48 46.23
CA SER A 103 -12.15 -16.96 47.42
C SER A 103 -11.74 -15.52 47.69
N VAL A 104 -10.43 -15.24 47.72
CA VAL A 104 -9.90 -13.87 47.91
C VAL A 104 -10.37 -12.95 46.78
N LYS A 105 -10.39 -13.44 45.53
CA LYS A 105 -10.91 -12.67 44.37
C LYS A 105 -12.37 -12.25 44.55
N VAL A 106 -13.23 -13.13 45.08
CA VAL A 106 -14.64 -12.82 45.37
C VAL A 106 -14.77 -11.77 46.47
N HIS A 107 -13.99 -11.88 47.55
CA HIS A 107 -14.02 -10.92 48.65
C HIS A 107 -13.56 -9.52 48.21
N ILE A 108 -12.44 -9.44 47.47
CA ILE A 108 -11.96 -8.18 46.90
C ILE A 108 -12.98 -7.61 45.92
N GLY A 109 -13.55 -8.45 45.06
CA GLY A 109 -14.59 -8.05 44.12
C GLY A 109 -15.83 -7.50 44.79
N ALA A 110 -16.06 -7.78 46.08
CA ALA A 110 -17.19 -7.29 46.87
C ALA A 110 -16.91 -5.99 47.63
N LEU A 111 -15.65 -5.53 47.72
CA LEU A 111 -15.29 -4.26 48.35
C LEU A 111 -15.98 -3.10 47.63
N LYS A 112 -16.46 -2.12 48.41
CA LYS A 112 -17.13 -0.94 47.86
C LYS A 112 -16.12 0.10 47.42
N VAL A 113 -16.31 0.71 46.26
CA VAL A 113 -15.42 1.76 45.74
C VAL A 113 -16.22 2.87 45.09
N ASN A 114 -15.68 4.09 45.19
CA ASN A 114 -16.09 5.21 44.36
C ASN A 114 -15.45 5.10 42.97
N CYS A 115 -15.96 5.85 42.00
CA CYS A 115 -15.30 5.97 40.70
C CYS A 115 -13.83 6.42 40.88
N PRO A 116 -12.83 5.69 40.35
CA PRO A 116 -11.43 6.07 40.48
C PRO A 116 -11.12 7.39 39.74
N LEU A 117 -11.82 7.66 38.64
CA LEU A 117 -11.66 8.93 37.90
C LEU A 117 -12.18 10.12 38.72
N GLN A 118 -13.27 9.95 39.47
CA GLN A 118 -13.77 10.98 40.39
C GLN A 118 -12.81 11.18 41.55
N PHE A 119 -12.31 10.08 42.15
CA PHE A 119 -11.35 10.15 43.24
C PHE A 119 -10.08 10.91 42.87
N GLU A 120 -9.56 10.68 41.66
CA GLU A 120 -8.40 11.41 41.15
C GLU A 120 -8.71 12.91 40.98
N GLN A 121 -9.85 13.26 40.40
CA GLN A 121 -10.29 14.67 40.31
C GLN A 121 -10.36 15.33 41.69
N ASP A 122 -11.07 14.72 42.64
CA ASP A 122 -11.24 15.27 44.00
C ASP A 122 -9.90 15.50 44.73
N SER A 123 -8.93 14.60 44.48
CA SER A 123 -7.59 14.73 45.06
C SER A 123 -6.82 15.94 44.51
N GLN A 124 -7.05 16.30 43.24
CA GLN A 124 -6.41 17.43 42.59
C GLN A 124 -7.05 18.76 43.01
N THR A 125 -8.39 18.82 43.10
CA THR A 125 -9.14 20.04 43.47
C THR A 125 -8.80 20.51 44.89
N THR A 126 -8.55 19.57 45.81
CA THR A 126 -8.16 19.89 47.20
C THR A 126 -6.81 20.60 47.29
N THR A 127 -5.95 20.47 46.26
CA THR A 127 -4.61 21.09 46.21
C THR A 127 -4.63 22.48 45.57
N GLN A 128 -5.69 22.85 44.84
CA GLN A 128 -5.84 24.13 44.13
C GLN A 128 -6.94 25.03 44.70
N GLY A 129 -7.27 24.90 45.97
CA GLY A 129 -8.22 25.80 46.63
C GLY A 129 -7.68 27.23 46.72
N LEU A 130 -7.97 28.08 45.72
CA LEU A 130 -8.24 29.53 45.88
C LEU A 130 -8.47 30.34 44.60
N GLN A 131 -8.37 29.80 43.37
CA GLN A 131 -8.46 30.66 42.17
C GLN A 131 -9.22 30.03 41.02
N GLN A 132 -10.55 29.97 41.13
CA GLN A 132 -11.46 30.10 39.97
C GLN A 132 -12.92 30.18 40.46
N GLU A 133 -13.25 31.24 41.20
CA GLU A 133 -14.62 31.74 41.28
C GLU A 133 -14.91 32.55 40.01
N GLY A 134 -15.26 31.86 38.92
CA GLY A 134 -15.62 32.52 37.67
C GLY A 134 -15.94 31.52 36.58
N GLU A 135 -17.17 31.58 36.08
CA GLU A 135 -17.74 30.82 34.95
C GLU A 135 -18.10 29.34 35.20
N GLY A 136 -19.30 29.12 35.75
CA GLY A 136 -20.44 28.49 35.05
C GLY A 136 -20.30 27.14 34.34
N ASN A 137 -19.16 26.45 34.43
CA ASN A 137 -19.03 25.09 33.92
C ASN A 137 -19.52 24.14 35.01
N GLU A 138 -20.72 23.60 34.84
CA GLU A 138 -21.18 22.43 35.60
C GLU A 138 -20.10 21.36 35.51
N THR A 139 -19.37 21.18 36.62
CA THR A 139 -18.33 20.15 36.69
C THR A 139 -19.04 18.82 36.56
N VAL A 140 -18.75 18.10 35.47
CA VAL A 140 -19.28 16.75 35.27
C VAL A 140 -18.79 15.90 36.44
N ILE A 141 -19.71 15.38 37.24
CA ILE A 141 -19.41 14.52 38.40
C ILE A 141 -19.82 13.08 38.11
N CYS A 142 -19.07 12.12 38.64
CA CYS A 142 -19.44 10.72 38.67
C CYS A 142 -19.80 10.27 40.08
N ASN A 143 -21.08 9.94 40.27
CA ASN A 143 -21.61 9.46 41.55
C ASN A 143 -21.57 7.93 41.68
N PHE A 144 -20.71 7.24 40.92
CA PHE A 144 -20.63 5.78 41.04
C PHE A 144 -20.08 5.38 42.40
N ASN A 145 -20.89 4.62 43.11
CA ASN A 145 -20.54 3.95 44.36
C ASN A 145 -21.04 2.51 44.24
N GLY A 146 -20.11 1.58 44.02
CA GLY A 146 -20.42 0.20 43.66
C GLY A 146 -19.35 -0.76 44.13
N LYS A 147 -19.40 -2.02 43.67
CA LYS A 147 -18.39 -3.03 44.03
C LYS A 147 -17.25 -3.03 43.01
N ILE A 148 -16.04 -3.41 43.43
CA ILE A 148 -14.87 -3.50 42.52
C ILE A 148 -15.17 -4.34 41.28
N LYS A 149 -15.90 -5.45 41.42
CA LYS A 149 -16.24 -6.32 40.28
C LYS A 149 -17.09 -5.64 39.20
N ASP A 150 -17.86 -4.61 39.57
CA ASP A 150 -18.78 -3.87 38.67
C ASP A 150 -18.08 -2.62 38.07
N LEU A 151 -16.88 -2.29 38.55
CA LEU A 151 -16.17 -1.07 38.18
C LEU A 151 -15.77 -1.01 36.71
N ASN A 152 -15.35 -2.14 36.14
CA ASN A 152 -14.90 -2.16 34.75
C ASN A 152 -16.06 -1.84 33.80
N ASP A 153 -17.23 -2.43 34.03
CA ASP A 153 -18.44 -2.14 33.27
C ASP A 153 -18.80 -0.65 33.36
N HIS A 154 -18.77 -0.09 34.58
CA HIS A 154 -18.99 1.33 34.79
C HIS A 154 -18.02 2.21 33.98
N LEU A 155 -16.70 1.98 34.09
CA LEU A 155 -15.68 2.79 33.41
C LEU A 155 -15.79 2.75 31.88
N HIS A 156 -16.24 1.62 31.32
CA HIS A 156 -16.39 1.49 29.87
C HIS A 156 -17.72 2.01 29.35
N ASN A 157 -18.81 1.82 30.10
CA ASN A 157 -20.15 1.95 29.53
C ASN A 157 -20.97 3.09 30.13
N ALA A 158 -20.71 3.48 31.39
CA ALA A 158 -21.59 4.39 32.13
C ALA A 158 -20.88 5.59 32.76
N CYS A 159 -19.54 5.60 32.84
CA CYS A 159 -18.82 6.65 33.53
C CYS A 159 -18.86 7.97 32.73
N PRO A 160 -19.46 9.05 33.28
CA PRO A 160 -19.50 10.34 32.59
C PRO A 160 -18.12 11.02 32.56
N LEU A 161 -17.21 10.59 33.44
CA LEU A 161 -15.82 11.04 33.48
C LEU A 161 -14.91 10.23 32.56
N LYS A 162 -15.44 9.22 31.86
CA LYS A 162 -14.66 8.44 30.91
C LYS A 162 -14.00 9.42 29.95
N LEU A 163 -12.67 9.47 29.98
CA LEU A 163 -11.93 10.25 29.01
C LEU A 163 -12.36 9.77 27.62
N LEU A 164 -13.02 10.65 26.87
CA LEU A 164 -13.10 10.48 25.44
C LEU A 164 -11.67 10.37 24.94
N ASP A 165 -11.38 9.41 24.06
CA ASP A 165 -10.12 9.36 23.35
C ASP A 165 -9.79 10.78 22.86
N CYS A 166 -8.57 11.24 23.13
CA CYS A 166 -8.13 12.57 22.72
C CYS A 166 -8.50 12.77 21.24
N LEU A 167 -9.33 13.77 20.94
CA LEU A 167 -9.77 14.04 19.56
C LEU A 167 -8.58 14.32 18.63
N TYR A 168 -7.43 14.70 19.19
CA TYR A 168 -6.20 14.98 18.47
C TYR A 168 -5.28 13.77 18.31
N LYS A 169 -5.72 12.57 18.69
CA LYS A 169 -5.01 11.32 18.43
C LYS A 169 -4.74 11.11 16.93
N LEU A 170 -5.64 11.59 16.05
CA LEU A 170 -5.44 11.61 14.60
C LEU A 170 -4.24 12.45 14.15
N PHE A 171 -3.85 13.44 14.96
CA PHE A 171 -2.69 14.29 14.72
C PHE A 171 -1.44 13.81 15.46
N GLY A 172 -1.50 12.63 16.11
CA GLY A 172 -0.39 12.05 16.87
C GLY A 172 -0.35 12.42 18.35
N CYS A 173 -1.47 12.89 18.93
CA CYS A 173 -1.52 13.10 20.38
C CYS A 173 -1.58 11.74 21.11
N GLU A 174 -0.54 11.42 21.86
CA GLU A 174 -0.46 10.22 22.71
C GLU A 174 -1.00 10.47 24.13
N TYR A 175 -1.27 11.73 24.47
CA TYR A 175 -1.68 12.13 25.81
C TYR A 175 -3.20 12.03 25.99
N SER A 176 -3.60 11.44 27.11
CA SER A 176 -5.00 11.37 27.54
C SER A 176 -5.53 12.72 28.03
N TYR A 177 -4.66 13.61 28.52
CA TYR A 177 -5.05 14.92 29.03
C TYR A 177 -4.11 16.03 28.55
N PRO A 178 -4.54 16.87 27.58
CA PRO A 178 -3.61 17.86 27.02
C PRO A 178 -4.07 19.28 27.33
N GLU A 179 -3.14 20.08 27.86
CA GLU A 179 -3.24 21.52 27.80
C GLU A 179 -3.52 21.96 26.35
N ARG A 180 -4.53 22.81 26.15
CA ARG A 180 -4.98 23.28 24.82
C ARG A 180 -3.85 23.77 23.93
N LYS A 181 -2.77 24.31 24.52
CA LYS A 181 -1.58 24.80 23.82
C LYS A 181 -0.85 23.69 23.06
N PHE A 182 -0.69 22.51 23.65
CA PHE A 182 -0.01 21.38 23.01
C PHE A 182 -0.76 20.90 21.76
N HIS A 183 -2.09 20.86 21.84
CA HIS A 183 -2.93 20.52 20.68
C HIS A 183 -2.84 21.53 19.56
N PHE A 184 -2.85 22.81 19.90
CA PHE A 184 -2.67 23.86 18.90
C PHE A 184 -1.32 23.72 18.20
N ASP A 185 -0.24 23.52 18.96
CA ASP A 185 1.11 23.35 18.39
C ASP A 185 1.21 22.11 17.48
N LEU A 186 0.58 21.00 17.88
CA LEU A 186 0.51 19.77 17.09
C LEU A 186 -0.23 19.99 15.76
N VAL A 187 -1.39 20.66 15.81
CA VAL A 187 -2.17 21.01 14.61
C VAL A 187 -1.39 21.97 13.72
N MET A 188 -0.76 23.00 14.28
CA MET A 188 0.03 23.96 13.52
C MET A 188 1.23 23.29 12.85
N LYS A 189 1.92 22.37 13.54
CA LYS A 189 2.99 21.57 12.94
C LYS A 189 2.48 20.72 11.77
N PHE A 190 1.33 20.09 11.93
CA PHE A 190 0.69 19.32 10.86
C PHE A 190 0.31 20.18 9.66
N VAL A 191 -0.29 21.35 9.90
CA VAL A 191 -0.67 22.31 8.86
C VAL A 191 0.56 22.81 8.10
N ASN A 192 1.63 23.20 8.81
CA ASN A 192 2.86 23.69 8.18
C ASN A 192 3.52 22.60 7.31
N SER A 193 3.62 21.38 7.82
CA SER A 193 4.15 20.23 7.06
C SER A 193 3.32 19.96 5.80
N SER A 194 1.99 20.04 5.92
CA SER A 194 1.08 19.87 4.78
C SER A 194 1.25 20.98 3.75
N GLN A 195 1.43 22.23 4.18
CA GLN A 195 1.68 23.38 3.30
C GLN A 195 3.00 23.23 2.53
N GLU A 196 4.06 22.79 3.21
CA GLU A 196 5.36 22.51 2.57
C GLU A 196 5.25 21.40 1.52
N ALA A 197 4.55 20.31 1.84
CA ALA A 197 4.30 19.24 0.89
C ALA A 197 3.51 19.72 -0.34
N ILE A 198 2.47 20.53 -0.14
CA ILE A 198 1.68 21.12 -1.23
C ILE A 198 2.57 22.00 -2.11
N HIS A 199 3.42 22.84 -1.53
CA HIS A 199 4.34 23.69 -2.27
C HIS A 199 5.32 22.86 -3.11
N ASN A 200 5.90 21.80 -2.53
CA ASN A 200 6.81 20.91 -3.25
C ASN A 200 6.12 20.23 -4.45
N TYR A 201 4.90 19.74 -4.28
CA TYR A 201 4.13 19.18 -5.40
C TYR A 201 3.78 20.22 -6.46
N GLN A 202 3.56 21.47 -6.09
CA GLN A 202 3.31 22.53 -7.07
C GLN A 202 4.56 22.82 -7.92
N GLU A 203 5.75 22.83 -7.33
CA GLU A 203 7.00 23.02 -8.06
C GLU A 203 7.32 21.83 -8.98
N GLU A 204 7.13 20.60 -8.51
CA GLU A 204 7.30 19.41 -9.35
C GLU A 204 6.34 19.42 -10.55
N ASN A 205 5.08 19.79 -10.33
CA ASN A 205 4.10 19.93 -11.41
C ASN A 205 4.48 21.02 -12.43
N LYS A 206 5.12 22.12 -12.00
CA LYS A 206 5.64 23.15 -12.92
C LYS A 206 6.78 22.59 -13.77
N GLN A 207 7.71 21.86 -13.16
CA GLN A 207 8.83 21.23 -13.88
C GLN A 207 8.35 20.21 -14.91
N LEU A 208 7.40 19.34 -14.53
CA LEU A 208 6.82 18.36 -15.44
C LEU A 208 6.11 19.00 -16.63
N LYS A 209 5.41 20.13 -16.42
CA LYS A 209 4.79 20.89 -17.52
C LYS A 209 5.82 21.47 -18.49
N LEU A 210 6.95 21.97 -18.00
CA LEU A 210 8.03 22.45 -18.87
C LEU A 210 8.60 21.32 -19.73
N GLN A 211 8.88 20.16 -19.12
CA GLN A 211 9.39 19.00 -19.85
C GLN A 211 8.41 18.47 -20.90
N LEU A 212 7.10 18.52 -20.62
CA LEU A 212 6.07 18.15 -21.60
C LEU A 212 6.11 19.09 -22.82
N ASN A 213 6.17 20.40 -22.59
CA ASN A 213 6.26 21.37 -23.67
C ASN A 213 7.52 21.18 -24.52
N GLU A 214 8.68 20.91 -23.91
CA GLU A 214 9.92 20.62 -24.64
C GLU A 214 9.79 19.35 -25.51
N LYS A 215 9.18 18.30 -24.98
CA LYS A 215 8.93 17.06 -25.74
C LYS A 215 7.98 17.28 -26.91
N ASP A 216 6.95 18.10 -26.74
CA ASP A 216 6.01 18.43 -27.82
C ASP A 216 6.70 19.20 -28.95
N GLU A 217 7.59 20.14 -28.64
CA GLU A 217 8.37 20.86 -29.65
C GLU A 217 9.35 19.92 -30.39
N ILE A 218 10.03 19.01 -29.67
CA ILE A 218 10.88 17.99 -30.29
C ILE A 218 10.07 17.08 -31.22
N LEU A 219 8.86 16.69 -30.80
CA LEU A 219 7.99 15.83 -31.60
C LEU A 219 7.56 16.52 -32.90
N LYS A 220 7.18 17.80 -32.84
CA LYS A 220 6.84 18.61 -34.03
C LYS A 220 8.02 18.73 -34.99
N LEU A 221 9.23 18.93 -34.48
CA LEU A 221 10.44 19.00 -35.31
C LEU A 221 10.71 17.67 -36.03
N LYS A 222 10.65 16.55 -35.31
CA LYS A 222 10.82 15.20 -35.90
C LYS A 222 9.76 14.88 -36.94
N GLN A 223 8.52 15.29 -36.70
CA GLN A 223 7.44 15.12 -37.67
C GLN A 223 7.74 15.87 -38.97
N LYS A 224 8.18 17.14 -38.87
CA LYS A 224 8.55 17.95 -40.04
C LYS A 224 9.75 17.36 -40.80
N GLU A 225 10.76 16.83 -40.10
CA GLU A 225 11.89 16.14 -40.73
C GLU A 225 11.46 14.88 -41.49
N SER A 226 10.56 14.09 -40.90
CA SER A 226 9.98 12.91 -41.54
C SER A 226 9.19 13.28 -42.79
N GLU A 227 8.34 14.31 -42.71
CA GLU A 227 7.57 14.83 -43.85
C GLU A 227 8.49 15.28 -44.99
N ASN A 228 9.56 16.03 -44.68
CA ASN A 228 10.55 16.45 -45.67
C ASN A 228 11.27 15.26 -46.34
N THR A 229 11.57 14.23 -45.56
CA THR A 229 12.22 13.01 -46.05
C THR A 229 11.29 12.23 -46.98
N ILE A 230 10.03 12.08 -46.61
CA ILE A 230 9.00 11.45 -47.44
C ILE A 230 8.85 12.21 -48.76
N GLN A 231 8.70 13.54 -48.72
CA GLN A 231 8.60 14.37 -49.93
C GLN A 231 9.83 14.28 -50.82
N LYS A 232 11.03 14.09 -50.25
CA LYS A 232 12.26 13.88 -51.02
C LYS A 232 12.21 12.52 -51.75
N ILE A 233 11.88 11.45 -51.03
CA ILE A 233 11.76 10.10 -51.60
C ILE A 233 10.69 10.05 -52.70
N GLU A 234 9.54 10.70 -52.48
CA GLU A 234 8.46 10.79 -53.48
C GLU A 234 8.94 11.46 -54.78
N ARG A 235 9.68 12.58 -54.68
CA ARG A 235 10.24 13.28 -55.84
C ARG A 235 11.25 12.43 -56.59
N GLU A 236 12.15 11.76 -55.87
CA GLU A 236 13.15 10.85 -56.46
C GLU A 236 12.46 9.68 -57.17
N SER A 237 11.47 9.05 -56.52
CA SER A 237 10.68 7.96 -57.11
C SER A 237 9.91 8.41 -58.36
N GLN A 238 9.30 9.59 -58.36
CA GLN A 238 8.60 10.15 -59.52
C GLN A 238 9.57 10.41 -60.67
N GLN A 239 10.76 10.91 -60.38
CA GLN A 239 11.79 11.15 -61.39
C GLN A 239 12.27 9.84 -62.03
N GLU A 240 12.52 8.80 -61.25
CA GLU A 240 12.88 7.47 -61.77
C GLU A 240 11.76 6.85 -62.60
N LEU A 241 10.51 7.00 -62.17
CA LEU A 241 9.36 6.54 -62.95
C LEU A 241 9.27 7.23 -64.33
N LEU A 242 9.51 8.54 -64.39
CA LEU A 242 9.56 9.28 -65.66
C LEU A 242 10.68 8.79 -66.59
N LYS A 243 11.87 8.50 -66.05
CA LYS A 243 12.98 7.92 -66.82
C LYS A 243 12.59 6.55 -67.39
N LEU A 244 11.97 5.69 -66.58
CA LEU A 244 11.51 4.38 -67.02
C LEU A 244 10.44 4.48 -68.11
N CYS A 245 9.48 5.40 -67.97
CA CYS A 245 8.47 5.67 -68.99
C CYS A 245 9.09 6.10 -70.33
N ALA A 246 10.08 7.00 -70.30
CA ALA A 246 10.80 7.43 -71.51
C ALA A 246 11.53 6.26 -72.19
N ASN A 247 12.20 5.41 -71.40
CA ASN A 247 12.86 4.21 -71.92
C ASN A 247 11.86 3.24 -72.56
N ILE A 248 10.70 3.02 -71.93
CA ILE A 248 9.63 2.18 -72.50
C ILE A 248 9.12 2.76 -73.82
N GLU A 249 8.95 4.08 -73.91
CA GLU A 249 8.50 4.75 -75.13
C GLU A 249 9.53 4.62 -76.26
N MET A 250 10.82 4.76 -75.96
CA MET A 250 11.91 4.51 -76.91
C MET A 250 11.87 3.06 -77.42
N MET A 251 11.81 2.08 -76.52
CA MET A 251 11.74 0.66 -76.91
C MET A 251 10.52 0.35 -77.78
N LYS A 252 9.37 0.98 -77.51
CA LYS A 252 8.16 0.86 -78.34
C LYS A 252 8.39 1.39 -79.76
N LYS A 253 9.04 2.55 -79.91
CA LYS A 253 9.36 3.12 -81.23
C LYS A 253 10.30 2.21 -82.02
N ASP A 254 11.36 1.72 -81.37
CA ASP A 254 12.29 0.76 -81.97
C ASP A 254 11.58 -0.53 -82.42
N PHE A 255 10.63 -1.02 -81.62
CA PHE A 255 9.85 -2.20 -81.96
C PHE A 255 8.98 -1.98 -83.20
N ILE A 256 8.28 -0.83 -83.29
CA ILE A 256 7.45 -0.46 -84.44
C ILE A 256 8.31 -0.33 -85.72
N GLU A 257 9.50 0.27 -85.63
CA GLU A 257 10.42 0.38 -86.77
C GLU A 257 10.90 -0.99 -87.26
N LYS A 258 11.30 -1.87 -86.33
CA LYS A 258 11.66 -3.26 -86.65
C LYS A 258 10.50 -4.01 -87.28
N GLU A 259 9.29 -3.88 -86.73
CA GLU A 259 8.07 -4.48 -87.28
C GLU A 259 7.82 -4.04 -88.72
N LYS A 260 7.95 -2.73 -89.00
CA LYS A 260 7.84 -2.19 -90.37
C LYS A 260 8.88 -2.81 -91.31
N HIS A 261 10.14 -2.86 -90.89
CA HIS A 261 11.22 -3.46 -91.69
C HIS A 261 10.98 -4.96 -91.96
N TYR A 262 10.48 -5.71 -90.97
CA TYR A 262 10.10 -7.11 -91.14
C TYR A 262 8.95 -7.26 -92.13
N ASN A 263 7.91 -6.44 -92.02
CA ASN A 263 6.77 -6.46 -92.95
C ASN A 263 7.19 -6.16 -94.40
N GLU A 264 8.10 -5.20 -94.62
CA GLU A 264 8.68 -4.91 -95.93
C GLU A 264 9.49 -6.11 -96.46
N SER A 265 10.30 -6.73 -95.61
CA SER A 265 11.07 -7.94 -95.95
C SER A 265 10.17 -9.12 -96.32
N ILE A 266 9.07 -9.33 -95.58
CA ILE A 266 8.06 -10.34 -95.86
C ILE A 266 7.41 -10.08 -97.22
N LYS A 267 7.05 -8.83 -97.53
CA LYS A 267 6.46 -8.45 -98.81
C LYS A 267 7.40 -8.72 -99.99
N LEU A 268 8.68 -8.36 -99.88
CA LEU A 268 9.71 -8.66 -100.88
C LEU A 268 9.89 -10.18 -101.09
N LEU A 269 9.86 -10.97 -100.02
CA LEU A 269 9.90 -12.42 -100.11
C LEU A 269 8.69 -13.00 -100.85
N GLN A 270 7.49 -12.50 -100.55
CA GLN A 270 6.26 -12.90 -101.23
C GLN A 270 6.30 -12.58 -102.74
N GLU A 271 6.75 -11.39 -103.12
CA GLU A 271 6.94 -10.98 -104.53
C GLU A 271 7.98 -11.83 -105.26
N LYS A 272 9.10 -12.16 -104.60
CA LYS A 272 10.07 -13.11 -105.19
C LYS A 272 9.44 -14.47 -105.41
N MET A 273 8.65 -14.96 -104.45
CA MET A 273 7.97 -16.24 -104.58
C MET A 273 6.98 -16.27 -105.75
N THR A 274 6.25 -15.19 -106.05
CA THR A 274 5.28 -15.14 -107.19
C THR A 274 5.93 -15.27 -108.56
N ASN A 275 7.20 -14.87 -108.68
CA ASN A 275 7.95 -14.99 -109.93
C ASN A 275 8.65 -16.36 -110.13
N PHE A 276 8.52 -17.30 -109.18
CA PHE A 276 9.10 -18.64 -109.35
C PHE A 276 8.20 -19.55 -110.22
N PRO A 277 8.76 -20.30 -111.19
CA PRO A 277 8.01 -21.25 -111.99
C PRO A 277 7.36 -22.33 -111.11
N THR A 278 6.08 -22.60 -111.38
CA THR A 278 5.16 -23.43 -110.56
C THR A 278 5.74 -24.78 -110.11
N LYS A 279 6.53 -25.46 -110.95
CA LYS A 279 7.13 -26.77 -110.65
C LYS A 279 8.22 -26.74 -109.55
N LYS A 280 8.86 -25.60 -109.29
CA LYS A 280 9.84 -25.42 -108.18
C LYS A 280 9.16 -24.99 -106.88
N ARG A 281 8.00 -24.34 -106.96
CA ARG A 281 7.23 -23.86 -105.80
C ARG A 281 6.71 -25.00 -104.92
N GLU A 282 6.20 -26.07 -105.54
CA GLU A 282 5.70 -27.24 -104.82
C GLU A 282 6.79 -27.89 -103.95
N LYS A 283 7.99 -28.12 -104.51
CA LYS A 283 9.12 -28.70 -103.75
C LYS A 283 9.54 -27.85 -102.55
N ILE A 284 9.56 -26.52 -102.69
CA ILE A 284 9.93 -25.62 -101.59
C ILE A 284 8.85 -25.62 -100.50
N MET A 285 7.56 -25.65 -100.87
CA MET A 285 6.49 -25.76 -99.88
C MET A 285 6.56 -27.08 -99.11
N THR A 286 6.86 -28.21 -99.76
CA THR A 286 7.00 -29.51 -99.09
C THR A 286 8.14 -29.50 -98.06
N ILE A 287 9.29 -28.90 -98.41
CA ILE A 287 10.44 -28.79 -97.49
C ILE A 287 10.13 -27.85 -96.32
N SER A 288 9.49 -26.71 -96.59
CA SER A 288 9.09 -25.75 -95.56
C SER A 288 8.13 -26.38 -94.55
N HIS A 289 7.16 -27.17 -95.02
CA HIS A 289 6.21 -27.86 -94.15
C HIS A 289 6.88 -28.91 -93.25
N LEU A 290 7.88 -29.63 -93.78
CA LEU A 290 8.70 -30.57 -93.00
C LEU A 290 9.52 -29.85 -91.92
N LEU A 291 10.13 -28.71 -92.26
CA LEU A 291 10.92 -27.93 -91.31
C LEU A 291 10.05 -27.32 -90.21
N ILE A 292 8.88 -26.78 -90.54
CA ILE A 292 7.93 -26.24 -89.55
C ILE A 292 7.44 -27.35 -88.62
N SER A 293 7.09 -28.53 -89.16
CA SER A 293 6.69 -29.68 -88.33
C SER A 293 7.80 -30.11 -87.39
N ASN A 294 9.05 -30.18 -87.86
CA ASN A 294 10.19 -30.56 -87.03
C ASN A 294 10.51 -29.52 -85.95
N ILE A 295 10.40 -28.23 -86.24
CA ILE A 295 10.60 -27.17 -85.24
C ILE A 295 9.51 -27.22 -84.16
N LEU A 296 8.24 -27.41 -84.55
CA LEU A 296 7.14 -27.59 -83.60
C LEU A 296 7.32 -28.84 -82.73
N LEU A 297 7.77 -29.94 -83.32
CA LEU A 297 8.06 -31.17 -82.58
C LEU A 297 9.18 -30.96 -81.56
N LEU A 298 10.24 -30.24 -81.95
CA LEU A 298 11.35 -29.91 -81.05
C LEU A 298 10.89 -29.01 -79.91
N PHE A 299 10.02 -28.04 -80.19
CA PHE A 299 9.48 -27.14 -79.17
C PHE A 299 8.59 -27.89 -78.17
N LEU A 300 7.78 -28.84 -78.65
CA LEU A 300 6.97 -29.70 -77.79
C LEU A 300 7.84 -30.62 -76.91
N LEU A 301 8.93 -31.16 -77.45
CA LEU A 301 9.90 -31.99 -76.70
C LEU A 301 10.72 -31.20 -75.66
N ILE A 302 10.81 -29.87 -75.79
CA ILE A 302 11.51 -29.01 -74.84
C ILE A 302 10.57 -28.51 -73.73
N CYS A 303 9.28 -28.35 -74.05
CA CYS A 303 8.28 -27.83 -73.11
C CYS A 303 7.54 -28.91 -72.29
N PHE A 304 7.67 -30.20 -72.66
CA PHE A 304 7.11 -31.35 -71.94
C PHE A 304 8.20 -32.37 -71.62
#